data_AF-A0A920HT06-F1
#
_entry.id   AF-A0A920HT06-F1
#
_cell.length_a   1.000
_cell.length_b   1.000
_cell.length_c   1.000
_cell.angle_alpha   90.00
_cell.angle_beta   90.00
_cell.angle_gamma   90.00
#
_symmetry.space_group_name_H-M   'P 1'
#
loop_
_entity.id
_entity.type
_entity.pdbx_description
1 polymer ?
#
loop_
_entity_poly.entity_id
_entity_poly.type
_entity_poly.pdbx_seq_one_letter_code
_entity_poly.pdbx_strand_id
1 'polypeptide(L)' 'MNIKSENLLNEIEKRKDDLIDLTQKLIRIPTLNPPGNNYLEICEFLKQRMEKVGLRQN' A
#
# COMPACT_ATOMS: atom_id res chain seq x y z
N MET A 1 29.02 11.05 2.01
CA MET A 1 27.83 10.30 1.57
C MET A 1 27.26 10.96 0.33
N ASN A 2 26.63 10.20 -0.57
CA ASN A 2 26.04 10.75 -1.80
C ASN A 2 24.71 11.42 -1.45
N ILE A 3 24.59 12.73 -1.68
CA ILE A 3 23.38 13.54 -1.38
C ILE A 3 22.11 12.91 -1.97
N LYS A 4 22.22 12.24 -3.13
CA LYS A 4 21.09 11.51 -3.73
C LYS A 4 20.58 10.36 -2.85
N SER A 5 21.47 9.65 -2.17
CA SER A 5 21.13 8.55 -1.28
C SER A 5 20.46 9.05 0.00
N GLU A 6 20.93 10.17 0.57
CA GLU A 6 20.31 10.78 1.75
C GLU A 6 18.89 11.26 1.46
N ASN A 7 18.66 11.89 0.31
CA ASN A 7 17.33 12.31 -0.10
C ASN A 7 16.36 11.12 -0.24
N LEU A 8 16.81 10.01 -0.84
CA LEU A 8 16.00 8.80 -0.96
C LEU A 8 15.64 8.22 0.41
N LEU A 9 16.62 8.12 1.32
CA LEU A 9 16.39 7.61 2.68
C LEU A 9 15.41 8.49 3.47
N ASN A 10 15.51 9.81 3.33
CA ASN A 10 14.58 10.74 3.96
C ASN A 10 13.15 10.57 3.41
N GLU A 11 12.99 10.37 2.10
CA GLU A 11 11.67 10.10 1.50
C GLU A 11 11.09 8.75 1.94
N ILE A 12 11.92 7.74 2.18
CA ILE A 12 11.49 6.46 2.76
C ILE A 12 10.99 6.66 4.19
N GLU A 13 11.75 7.37 5.04
CA GLU A 13 11.35 7.58 6.44
C GLU A 13 10.05 8.39 6.53
N LYS A 14 9.86 9.40 5.68
CA LYS A 14 8.60 10.17 5.60
C LYS A 14 7.38 9.32 5.26
N ARG A 15 7.54 8.14 4.66
CA ARG A 15 6.46 7.23 4.25
C ARG A 15 6.15 6.12 5.25
N LYS A 16 6.90 6.05 6.35
CA LYS A 16 6.77 5.01 7.36
C LYS A 16 5.36 4.92 7.94
N ASP A 17 4.75 6.05 8.28
CA ASP A 17 3.40 6.07 8.84
C ASP A 17 2.35 5.60 7.84
N ASP A 18 2.47 5.99 6.56
CA ASP A 18 1.58 5.54 5.48
C ASP A 18 1.77 4.05 5.16
N LEU A 19 2.98 3.51 5.33
CA LEU A 19 3.25 2.07 5.24
C LEU A 19 2.59 1.31 6.40
N ILE A 20 2.74 1.80 7.63
CA ILE A 20 2.12 1.19 8.82
C ILE A 20 0.60 1.18 8.68
N ASP A 21 -0.01 2.31 8.30
CA ASP A 21 -1.45 2.42 8.09
C ASP A 21 -1.95 1.47 6.99
N LEU A 22 -1.22 1.39 5.87
CA LEU A 22 -1.52 0.42 4.81
C LEU A 22 -1.49 -1.00 5.34
N THR A 23 -0.43 -1.43 6.01
CA THR A 23 -0.30 -2.79 6.55
C THR A 23 -1.43 -3.12 7.52
N GLN A 24 -1.80 -2.19 8.40
CA GLN A 24 -2.93 -2.40 9.31
C GLN A 24 -4.25 -2.55 8.55
N LYS A 25 -4.51 -1.73 7.53
CA LYS A 25 -5.73 -1.83 6.71
C LYS A 25 -5.81 -3.16 5.95
N LEU A 26 -4.68 -3.64 5.42
CA LEU A 26 -4.61 -4.95 4.76
C LEU A 26 -4.96 -6.10 5.71
N ILE A 27 -4.45 -6.07 6.95
CA ILE A 27 -4.75 -7.10 7.96
C ILE A 27 -6.22 -7.06 8.39
N ARG A 28 -6.83 -5.87 8.44
CA ARG A 28 -8.24 -5.71 8.85
C ARG A 28 -9.24 -6.28 7.85
N ILE A 29 -8.85 -6.45 6.58
CA ILE A 29 -9.70 -7.10 5.56
C ILE A 29 -9.42 -8.60 5.63
N PRO A 30 -10.31 -9.43 6.21
CA PRO A 30 -10.01 -10.82 6.50
C PRO A 30 -10.17 -11.67 5.23
N THR A 31 -9.17 -11.57 4.36
CA THR A 31 -9.13 -12.32 3.10
C THR A 31 -8.76 -13.78 3.33
N LEU A 32 -9.37 -14.67 2.56
CA LEU A 32 -8.96 -16.07 2.47
C LEU A 32 -8.62 -16.36 1.00
N ASN A 33 -7.53 -17.07 0.72
CA ASN A 33 -7.06 -17.37 -0.64
C ASN A 33 -7.28 -18.86 -0.97
N PRO A 34 -7.59 -19.27 -2.21
CA PRO A 34 -8.87 -19.17 -2.93
C PRO A 34 -9.91 -20.28 -2.63
N PRO A 35 -11.19 -20.08 -3.04
CA PRO A 35 -11.78 -18.82 -3.51
C PRO A 35 -12.42 -18.15 -2.29
N GLY A 36 -11.57 -17.63 -1.42
CA GLY A 36 -11.98 -17.29 -0.07
C GLY A 36 -12.65 -15.93 0.05
N ASN A 37 -13.05 -15.63 1.28
CA ASN A 37 -13.89 -14.49 1.62
C ASN A 37 -13.18 -13.16 1.38
N ASN A 38 -13.98 -12.11 1.13
CA ASN A 38 -13.57 -10.69 1.05
C ASN A 38 -12.56 -10.35 -0.06
N TYR A 39 -12.47 -11.16 -1.11
CA TYR A 39 -11.58 -10.90 -2.24
C TYR A 39 -11.94 -9.62 -3.02
N LEU A 40 -13.23 -9.35 -3.22
CA LEU A 40 -13.66 -8.11 -3.89
C LEU A 40 -13.31 -6.87 -3.06
N GLU A 41 -13.51 -6.93 -1.74
CA GLU A 41 -13.22 -5.81 -0.83
C GLU A 41 -11.73 -5.43 -0.85
N ILE A 42 -10.84 -6.42 -0.78
CA ILE A 42 -9.39 -6.15 -0.86
C ILE A 42 -8.99 -5.60 -2.23
N CYS A 43 -9.58 -6.09 -3.31
CA CYS A 43 -9.30 -5.60 -4.67
C CYS A 43 -9.73 -4.13 -4.84
N GLU A 44 -10.94 -3.77 -4.40
CA GLU A 44 -11.42 -2.38 -4.49
C GLU A 44 -10.62 -1.45 -3.58
N PHE A 45 -10.27 -1.88 -2.36
CA PHE A 45 -9.40 -1.10 -1.47
C PHE A 45 -8.04 -0.80 -2.12
N LEU A 46 -7.39 -1.82 -2.68
CA LEU A 46 -6.09 -1.68 -3.34
C LEU A 46 -6.18 -0.80 -4.58
N LYS A 47 -7.20 -0.99 -5.41
CA LYS A 47 -7.45 -0.18 -6.61
C LYS A 47 -7.57 1.31 -6.26
N GLN A 48 -8.43 1.66 -5.30
CA GLN A 48 -8.61 3.05 -4.88
C GLN A 48 -7.31 3.67 -4.34
N ARG A 49 -6.49 2.88 -3.62
CA ARG A 49 -5.20 3.36 -3.13
C ARG A 49 -4.20 3.57 -4.27
N MET A 50 -4.13 2.66 -5.23
CA MET A 50 -3.25 2.76 -6.40
C MET A 50 -3.60 4.00 -7.24
N GLU A 51 -4.89 4.24 -7.48
CA GLU A 51 -5.35 5.40 -8.25
C GLU A 51 -4.93 6.73 -7.61
N LYS A 52 -4.96 6.83 -6.27
CA LYS A 52 -4.51 8.02 -5.52
C LYS A 52 -3.03 8.34 -5.70
N VAL A 53 -2.19 7.34 -6.03
CA VAL A 53 -0.76 7.53 -6.30
C VAL A 53 -0.43 7.56 -7.80
N GLY A 54 -1.45 7.63 -8.66
CA GLY A 54 -1.29 7.70 -10.11
C GLY A 54 -1.09 6.35 -10.81
N LEU A 55 -1.22 5.24 -10.09
CA LEU A 55 -1.18 3.89 -10.65
C LEU A 55 -2.60 3.46 -11.03
N ARG A 56 -2.79 2.97 -12.26
CA ARG A 56 -4.10 2.49 -12.74
C ARG A 56 -3.99 1.02 -13.12
N GLN A 57 -5.04 0.25 -12.85
CA GLN A 57 -5.20 -1.05 -13.50
C GLN A 57 -5.64 -0.81 -14.95
N ASN A 58 -5.01 -1.51 -15.89
CA ASN A 58 -5.34 -1.45 -17.32
C ASN A 58 -6.68 -2.08 -17.64
#